data_AF-A0A1Y4GBU6-F1
#
_entry.id   AF-A0A1Y4GBU6-F1
#
_cell.length_a   1.000
_cell.length_b   1.000
_cell.length_c   1.000
_cell.angle_alpha   90.00
_cell.angle_beta   90.00
_cell.angle_gamma   90.00
#
_symmetry.space_group_name_H-M   'P 1'
#
loop_
_entity.id
_entity.type
_entity.pdbx_description
1 polymer ?
#
loop_
_entity_poly.entity_id
_entity_poly.type
_entity_poly.pdbx_seq_one_letter_code
_entity_poly.pdbx_strand_id
1 'polypeptide(L)' 'MNIDSSKFADARRASGLTLENAASICGIARQTYQLREKKAGDFHLSELAALNASMNESGKKLLRDAIYGIFF' A
#
# COMPACT_ATOMS: atom_id res chain seq x y z
N MET A 1 16.93 0.16 -7.94
CA MET A 1 15.60 0.59 -8.38
C MET A 1 15.05 1.52 -7.31
N ASN A 2 14.87 2.81 -7.61
CA ASN A 2 14.36 3.77 -6.63
C ASN A 2 12.83 3.66 -6.64
N ILE A 3 12.28 2.68 -5.91
CA ILE A 3 10.83 2.57 -5.75
C ILE A 3 10.40 3.83 -5.02
N ASP A 4 9.65 4.68 -5.71
CA ASP A 4 9.12 5.90 -5.14
C ASP A 4 8.15 5.52 -4.01
N SER A 5 8.69 5.56 -2.79
CA SER A 5 8.05 5.09 -1.55
C SER A 5 6.84 5.95 -1.17
N SER A 6 6.60 7.04 -1.90
CA SER A 6 5.41 7.87 -1.77
C SER A 6 4.15 7.20 -2.35
N LYS A 7 4.26 6.38 -3.41
CA LYS A 7 3.09 5.92 -4.18
C LYS A 7 2.12 5.04 -3.40
N PHE A 8 2.62 4.15 -2.54
CA PHE A 8 1.78 3.33 -1.67
C PHE A 8 1.07 4.17 -0.61
N ALA A 9 1.78 5.14 -0.03
CA ALA A 9 1.20 6.07 0.93
C ALA A 9 0.13 6.96 0.27
N ASP A 10 0.33 7.37 -0.98
CA ASP A 10 -0.62 8.17 -1.74
C ASP A 10 -1.88 7.38 -2.10
N ALA A 11 -1.74 6.12 -2.51
CA ALA A 11 -2.88 5.21 -2.72
C ALA A 11 -3.74 5.07 -1.46
N ARG A 12 -3.08 4.87 -0.31
CA ARG A 12 -3.76 4.79 0.99
C ARG A 12 -4.47 6.10 1.35
N ARG A 13 -3.80 7.25 1.23
CA ARG A 13 -4.37 8.57 1.53
C ARG A 13 -5.53 8.91 0.61
N ALA A 14 -5.44 8.57 -0.67
CA ALA A 14 -6.53 8.76 -1.63
C ALA A 14 -7.78 7.96 -1.27
N SER A 15 -7.62 6.86 -0.52
CA SER A 15 -8.73 6.08 0.06
C SER A 15 -9.19 6.55 1.44
N GLY A 16 -8.62 7.63 1.98
CA GLY A 16 -8.93 8.11 3.32
C GLY A 16 -8.46 7.17 4.44
N LEU A 17 -7.58 6.22 4.15
CA LEU A 17 -7.12 5.24 5.12
C LEU A 17 -5.96 5.80 5.96
N THR A 18 -6.08 5.67 7.28
CA THR A 18 -4.96 5.92 8.20
C THR A 18 -3.95 4.77 8.15
N LEU A 19 -2.77 4.95 8.75
CA LEU A 19 -1.79 3.88 8.90
C LEU A 19 -2.37 2.72 9.74
N GLU A 20 -3.12 3.04 10.79
CA GLU A 20 -3.80 2.08 11.66
C GLU A 20 -4.83 1.25 10.90
N ASN A 21 -5.69 1.90 10.11
CA ASN A 21 -6.69 1.21 9.29
C ASN A 21 -6.01 0.23 8.33
N ALA A 22 -4.98 0.69 7.62
CA ALA A 22 -4.29 -0.12 6.63
C ALA A 22 -3.48 -1.27 7.26
N ALA A 23 -2.84 -1.04 8.40
CA ALA A 23 -2.17 -2.09 9.16
C ALA A 23 -3.15 -3.16 9.66
N SER A 24 -4.33 -2.74 10.14
CA SER A 24 -5.41 -3.64 10.55
C SER A 24 -5.92 -4.50 9.38
N ILE A 25 -6.16 -3.88 8.21
CA ILE A 25 -6.54 -4.58 6.97
C ILE A 25 -5.49 -5.63 6.59
N CYS A 26 -4.21 -5.31 6.73
CA CYS A 26 -3.11 -6.22 6.44
C CYS A 26 -2.83 -7.25 7.54
N GLY A 27 -3.47 -7.16 8.71
CA GLY A 27 -3.23 -8.05 9.85
C GLY A 27 -1.82 -7.92 10.46
N ILE A 28 -1.23 -6.72 10.42
CA ILE A 28 0.14 -6.45 10.89
C ILE A 28 0.20 -5.25 11.83
N ALA A 29 1.34 -5.08 12.51
CA ALA A 29 1.59 -3.88 13.32
C ALA A 29 1.70 -2.62 12.45
N ARG A 30 1.21 -1.48 12.98
CA ARG A 30 1.29 -0.16 12.33
C ARG A 30 2.69 0.18 11.82
N GLN A 31 3.70 -0.08 12.64
CA GLN A 31 5.10 0.21 12.32
C GLN A 31 5.60 -0.64 11.15
N THR A 32 5.20 -1.91 11.11
CA THR A 32 5.49 -2.83 9.99
C THR A 32 4.84 -2.33 8.70
N TYR A 33 3.57 -1.91 8.75
CA TYR A 33 2.88 -1.32 7.60
C TYR A 33 3.62 -0.06 7.10
N GLN A 34 3.97 0.85 8.02
CA GLN A 34 4.70 2.08 7.68
C GLN A 34 6.08 1.79 7.05
N LEU A 35 6.78 0.74 7.50
CA LEU A 35 8.03 0.31 6.89
C LEU A 35 7.81 -0.23 5.48
N ARG A 36 6.74 -0.98 5.25
CA ARG A 36 6.40 -1.51 3.92
C ARG A 36 6.02 -0.43 2.92
N GLU A 37 5.36 0.65 3.33
CA GLU A 37 5.18 1.81 2.43
C GLU A 37 6.53 2.39 1.95
N LYS A 38 7.55 2.34 2.80
CA LYS A 38 8.92 2.77 2.44
C LYS A 38 9.70 1.72 1.65
N LYS A 39 9.37 0.45 1.82
CA LYS A 39 10.01 -0.71 1.20
C LYS A 39 8.95 -1.59 0.55
N ALA A 40 8.37 -1.11 -0.55
CA ALA A 40 7.19 -1.76 -1.11
C ALA A 40 7.41 -3.21 -1.57
N GLY A 41 8.66 -3.62 -1.83
CA GLY A 41 9.01 -5.01 -2.13
C GLY A 41 8.77 -5.98 -0.97
N ASP A 42 8.60 -5.49 0.26
CA ASP A 42 8.36 -6.31 1.46
C ASP A 42 6.87 -6.61 1.69
N PHE A 43 5.97 -6.09 0.84
CA PHE A 43 4.55 -6.44 0.89
C PHE A 43 4.32 -7.87 0.40
N HIS A 44 3.51 -8.63 1.14
CA HIS A 44 3.01 -9.92 0.66
C HIS A 44 1.82 -9.71 -0.28
N LEU A 45 1.63 -10.64 -1.23
CA LEU A 45 0.50 -10.58 -2.17
C LEU A 45 -0.86 -10.56 -1.47
N SER A 46 -1.00 -11.28 -0.35
CA SER A 46 -2.23 -11.28 0.47
C SER A 46 -2.56 -9.89 1.03
N GLU A 47 -1.55 -9.13 1.43
CA GLU A 47 -1.70 -7.79 1.99
C GLU A 47 -2.08 -6.79 0.90
N LEU A 48 -1.44 -6.88 -0.26
CA LEU A 48 -1.79 -6.07 -1.43
C LEU A 48 -3.23 -6.33 -1.89
N ALA A 49 -3.65 -7.60 -1.89
CA ALA A 49 -5.03 -7.97 -2.22
C ALA A 49 -6.04 -7.40 -1.20
N ALA A 50 -5.74 -7.51 0.10
CA ALA A 50 -6.59 -6.97 1.17
C ALA A 50 -6.72 -5.44 1.09
N LEU A 51 -5.61 -4.73 0.85
CA LEU A 51 -5.60 -3.29 0.62
C LEU A 51 -6.44 -2.90 -0.59
N ASN A 52 -6.19 -3.53 -1.74
CA ASN A 52 -6.93 -3.25 -2.97
C ASN A 52 -8.45 -3.48 -2.79
N ALA A 53 -8.86 -4.50 -2.05
CA ALA A 53 -10.27 -4.77 -1.76
C ALA A 53 -10.90 -3.69 -0.86
N SER A 54 -10.11 -3.09 0.03
CA SER A 54 -10.57 -2.12 1.05
C SER A 54 -10.45 -0.66 0.62
N MET A 55 -9.79 -0.38 -0.50
CA MET A 55 -9.59 0.97 -1.05
C MET A 55 -10.78 1.44 -1.91
N ASN A 56 -10.89 2.76 -2.09
CA ASN A 56 -11.80 3.31 -3.09
C ASN A 56 -11.19 3.23 -4.50
N GLU A 57 -11.95 3.57 -5.54
CA GLU A 57 -11.47 3.45 -6.93
C GLU A 57 -10.20 4.28 -7.22
N SER A 58 -10.11 5.49 -6.66
CA SER A 58 -8.91 6.34 -6.78
C SER A 58 -7.67 5.67 -6.17
N GLY A 59 -7.80 5.13 -4.96
CA GLY A 59 -6.71 4.42 -4.29
C GLY A 59 -6.33 3.12 -4.99
N LYS A 60 -7.30 2.34 -5.50
CA LYS A 60 -7.03 1.12 -6.27
C LYS A 60 -6.20 1.41 -7.52
N LYS A 61 -6.51 2.49 -8.24
CA LYS A 61 -5.74 2.91 -9.41
C LYS A 61 -4.29 3.22 -9.03
N LEU A 62 -4.10 4.07 -8.02
CA LEU A 62 -2.77 4.44 -7.53
C LEU A 62 -1.98 3.23 -7.00
N LEU A 63 -2.64 2.29 -6.31
CA LEU A 63 -2.02 1.07 -5.81
C LEU A 63 -1.53 0.19 -6.96
N ARG A 64 -2.32 0.02 -8.02
CA ARG A 64 -1.88 -0.72 -9.22
C ARG A 64 -0.68 -0.05 -9.88
N ASP A 65 -0.74 1.26 -10.08
CA ASP A 65 0.37 2.03 -10.67
C ASP A 65 1.65 1.91 -9.82
N ALA A 66 1.50 1.91 -8.49
CA ALA A 66 2.60 1.70 -7.55
C ALA A 66 3.19 0.28 -7.67
N ILE A 67 2.35 -0.75 -7.76
CA ILE A 67 2.78 -2.15 -7.94
C ILE A 67 3.50 -2.34 -9.28
N TYR A 68 2.96 -1.80 -10.38
CA TYR A 68 3.61 -1.87 -11.69
C TYR A 68 5.02 -1.24 -11.66
N GLY A 69 5.18 -0.11 -10.97
CA GLY A 69 6.49 0.53 -10.81
C GLY A 69 7.50 -0.22 -9.93
N ILE A 70 7.15 -1.37 -9.34
CA ILE A 70 8.11 -2.28 -8.68
C ILE A 70 8.78 -3.20 -9.70
N PHE A 71 8.07 -3.56 -10.78
CA PHE A 71 8.53 -4.56 -11.75
C PHE A 71 9.10 -3.97 -13.04
N PHE A 72 8.82 -2.69 -13.31
CA PHE A 72 9.26 -1.94 -14.49
C PHE A 72 9.90 -0.62 -14.08
#